data_AF-A0A937MF12-F1
#
_entry.id   AF-A0A937MF12-F1
#
_cell.length_a   1.000
_cell.length_b   1.000
_cell.length_c   1.000
_cell.angle_alpha   90.00
_cell.angle_beta   90.00
_cell.angle_gamma   90.00
#
_symmetry.space_group_name_H-M   'P 1'
#
loop_
_entity.id
_entity.type
_entity.pdbx_description
1 polymer ?
#
loop_
_entity_poly.entity_id
_entity_poly.type
_entity_poly.pdbx_seq_one_letter_code
_entity_poly.pdbx_strand_id
1 'polypeptide(L)'
;LMGLLGISFDSPFFGIDIRRIPEGQGRVIMSHNYAIGFGQKGHVVSIDPTGSSRGYTMPPGDDQLIPVDTPDPETRAKAIAITQTAHRMFYSGQYLWKNRHQAVGN
;
A
#
# COMPACT_ATOMS: atom_id res chain seq x y z
N LEU A 1 -15.59 -3.13 -0.56
CA LEU A 1 -16.65 -4.16 -0.44
C LEU A 1 -17.18 -4.28 0.98
N MET A 2 -16.36 -4.62 1.99
CA MET A 2 -16.88 -4.81 3.37
C MET A 2 -17.64 -3.61 3.93
N GLY A 3 -17.15 -2.38 3.70
CA GLY A 3 -17.87 -1.18 4.11
C GLY A 3 -19.23 -0.98 3.42
N LEU A 4 -19.45 -1.55 2.23
CA LEU A 4 -20.74 -1.50 1.53
C LEU A 4 -21.77 -2.41 2.18
N LEU A 5 -21.31 -3.50 2.80
CA LEU A 5 -22.14 -4.46 3.52
C LEU A 5 -22.50 -4.00 4.94
N GLY A 6 -22.04 -2.82 5.37
CA GLY A 6 -22.30 -2.29 6.73
C GLY A 6 -21.62 -3.07 7.85
N ILE A 7 -20.68 -3.98 7.52
CA ILE A 7 -19.96 -4.78 8.51
C ILE A 7 -18.84 -3.94 9.11
N SER A 8 -18.88 -3.72 10.43
CA SER A 8 -17.75 -3.18 11.17
C SER A 8 -16.70 -4.28 11.36
N PHE A 9 -15.44 -3.97 11.06
CA PHE A 9 -14.33 -4.90 11.23
C PHE A 9 -13.09 -4.14 11.70
N ASP A 10 -12.41 -4.67 12.71
CA ASP A 10 -11.01 -4.32 12.98
C ASP A 10 -10.16 -5.15 12.04
N SER A 11 -9.42 -4.53 11.12
CA SER A 11 -8.66 -5.27 10.13
C SER A 11 -7.21 -4.85 9.99
N PRO A 12 -6.30 -5.84 9.79
CA PRO A 12 -4.93 -5.59 9.39
C PRO A 12 -4.80 -5.24 7.90
N PHE A 13 -5.89 -5.04 7.15
CA PHE A 13 -5.83 -4.74 5.72
C PHE A 13 -5.11 -3.42 5.45
N PHE A 14 -4.21 -3.45 4.46
CA PHE A 14 -3.59 -2.25 3.91
C PHE A 14 -4.58 -1.44 3.04
N GLY A 15 -5.63 -2.10 2.55
CA GLY A 15 -6.70 -1.46 1.78
C GLY A 15 -7.59 -0.57 2.64
N ILE A 16 -8.01 0.56 2.10
CA ILE A 16 -8.94 1.50 2.73
C ILE A 16 -10.26 1.53 1.96
N ASP A 17 -11.36 1.89 2.63
CA ASP A 17 -12.65 2.04 1.96
C ASP A 17 -12.62 3.25 1.02
N ILE A 18 -12.55 2.99 -0.29
CA ILE A 18 -12.42 4.00 -1.35
C ILE A 18 -13.52 5.06 -1.32
N ARG A 19 -14.72 4.74 -0.78
CA ARG A 19 -15.84 5.68 -0.69
C ARG A 19 -15.61 6.81 0.32
N ARG A 20 -14.62 6.64 1.20
CA ARG A 20 -14.25 7.61 2.25
C ARG A 20 -13.02 8.43 1.88
N ILE A 21 -12.46 8.22 0.68
CA ILE A 21 -11.23 8.87 0.25
C ILE A 21 -11.60 10.06 -0.64
N PRO A 22 -11.16 11.28 -0.29
CA PRO A 22 -11.35 12.43 -1.16
C PRO A 22 -10.65 12.23 -2.51
N GLU A 23 -11.14 12.94 -3.53
CA GLU A 23 -10.52 12.97 -4.85
C GLU A 23 -9.03 13.36 -4.75
N GLY A 24 -8.17 12.71 -5.54
CA GLY A 24 -6.72 12.93 -5.53
C GLY A 24 -5.98 12.37 -4.31
N GLN A 25 -6.67 11.88 -3.27
CA GLN A 25 -6.06 11.31 -2.06
C GLN A 25 -6.00 9.78 -2.07
N GLY A 26 -6.38 9.17 -3.20
CA GLY A 26 -6.22 7.74 -3.43
C GLY A 26 -4.76 7.30 -3.31
N ARG A 27 -4.58 6.04 -2.91
CA ARG A 27 -3.29 5.37 -2.95
C ARG A 27 -3.41 4.01 -3.61
N VAL A 28 -2.32 3.58 -4.24
CA VAL A 28 -2.19 2.26 -4.86
C VAL A 28 -0.93 1.58 -4.35
N ILE A 29 -1.01 0.26 -4.18
CA ILE A 29 0.14 -0.59 -3.87
C ILE A 29 0.08 -1.75 -4.86
N MET A 30 1.19 -2.03 -5.51
CA MET A 30 1.31 -3.11 -6.48
C MET A 30 2.57 -3.90 -6.18
N SER A 31 2.47 -5.22 -6.24
CA SER A 31 3.64 -6.10 -6.30
C SER A 31 3.68 -6.70 -7.69
N HIS A 32 4.81 -6.61 -8.36
CA HIS A 32 5.02 -7.24 -9.67
C HIS A 32 6.43 -7.82 -9.74
N ASN A 33 6.52 -9.14 -9.89
CA ASN A 33 7.75 -9.93 -9.76
C ASN A 33 8.46 -9.66 -8.43
N TYR A 34 9.56 -8.91 -8.46
CA TYR A 34 10.37 -8.56 -7.29
C TYR A 34 10.33 -7.07 -6.96
N ALA A 35 9.52 -6.29 -7.68
CA ALA A 35 9.39 -4.86 -7.48
C ALA A 35 8.05 -4.52 -6.81
N ILE A 36 8.08 -3.50 -5.97
CA ILE A 36 6.90 -2.95 -5.31
C ILE A 36 6.69 -1.54 -5.84
N GLY A 37 5.49 -1.30 -6.37
CA GLY A 37 5.00 0.03 -6.72
C GLY A 37 4.12 0.59 -5.61
N PHE A 38 4.33 1.85 -5.26
CA PHE A 38 3.45 2.63 -4.39
C PHE A 38 3.13 3.96 -5.06
N GLY A 39 1.85 4.32 -5.11
CA GLY A 39 1.41 5.59 -5.67
C GLY A 39 0.46 6.35 -4.77
N GLN A 40 0.55 7.68 -4.76
CA GLN A 40 -0.37 8.60 -4.10
C GLN A 40 -0.26 9.99 -4.73
N LYS A 41 -1.34 10.78 -4.72
CA LYS A 41 -1.32 12.20 -5.15
C LYS A 41 -0.64 12.44 -6.52
N GLY A 42 -0.80 11.52 -7.48
CA GLY A 42 -0.18 11.62 -8.80
C GLY A 42 1.33 11.30 -8.84
N HIS A 43 1.93 10.84 -7.75
CA HIS A 43 3.31 10.36 -7.71
C HIS A 43 3.34 8.85 -7.54
N VAL A 44 4.28 8.20 -8.20
CA VAL A 44 4.53 6.76 -8.07
C VAL A 44 6.00 6.51 -7.82
N VAL A 45 6.30 5.57 -6.94
CA VAL A 45 7.64 5.07 -6.68
C VAL A 45 7.65 3.57 -6.83
N SER A 46 8.61 3.05 -7.59
CA SER A 46 8.91 1.62 -7.61
C SER A 46 10.19 1.35 -6.82
N ILE A 47 10.18 0.35 -5.96
CA ILE A 47 11.36 -0.15 -5.24
C ILE A 47 11.68 -1.55 -5.76
N ASP A 48 12.94 -1.78 -6.10
CA ASP A 48 13.45 -3.10 -6.49
C ASP A 48 14.24 -3.77 -5.33
N PRO A 49 14.62 -5.06 -5.46
CA PRO A 49 15.31 -5.79 -4.39
C PRO A 49 16.67 -5.23 -3.99
N THR A 50 17.29 -4.38 -4.83
CA THR A 50 18.58 -3.75 -4.50
C THR A 50 18.41 -2.56 -3.56
N GLY A 51 17.17 -2.16 -3.26
CA GLY A 51 16.84 -0.94 -2.52
C GLY A 51 16.85 0.31 -3.41
N SER A 52 17.09 0.15 -4.72
CA SER A 52 17.01 1.25 -5.68
C SER A 52 15.55 1.65 -5.90
N SER A 53 15.31 2.95 -6.00
CA SER A 53 13.96 3.51 -6.19
C SER A 53 13.88 4.34 -7.46
N ARG A 54 12.88 4.08 -8.31
CA ARG A 54 12.56 4.90 -9.50
C ARG A 54 11.29 5.69 -9.26
N GLY A 55 11.26 6.94 -9.72
CA GLY A 55 10.14 7.85 -9.56
C GLY A 55 9.37 8.01 -10.86
N TYR A 56 8.06 8.23 -10.74
CA TYR A 56 7.19 8.54 -11.86
C TYR A 56 6.11 9.55 -11.44
N THR A 57 5.60 10.31 -12.41
CA THR A 57 4.30 10.98 -12.29
C THR A 57 3.22 10.13 -12.94
N MET A 58 2.02 10.21 -12.39
CA MET A 58 0.81 9.51 -12.81
C MET A 58 -0.27 10.55 -13.03
N PRO A 59 -0.31 11.20 -14.21
CA PRO A 59 -1.40 12.07 -14.58
C PRO A 59 -2.73 11.29 -14.55
N PRO A 60 -3.85 11.91 -14.15
CA PRO A 60 -5.16 11.27 -14.18
C PRO A 60 -5.60 11.03 -15.63
N GLY A 61 -6.00 9.79 -15.95
CA GLY A 61 -6.41 9.38 -17.30
C GLY A 61 -5.76 8.07 -17.72
N ASP A 62 -5.80 7.77 -19.03
CA ASP A 62 -5.21 6.56 -19.64
C ASP A 62 -3.72 6.74 -20.02
N ASP A 63 -3.07 7.75 -19.46
CA ASP A 63 -1.69 8.07 -19.78
C ASP A 63 -0.70 7.15 -19.05
N GLN A 64 0.39 6.79 -19.74
CA GLN A 64 1.47 6.01 -19.17
C GLN A 64 2.16 6.77 -18.02
N LEU A 65 2.75 6.03 -17.07
CA LEU A 65 3.60 6.61 -16.04
C LEU A 65 4.79 7.34 -16.69
N ILE A 66 5.00 8.60 -16.32
CA ILE A 66 6.08 9.43 -16.87
C ILE A 66 7.26 9.37 -15.89
N PRO A 67 8.44 8.86 -16.30
CA PRO A 67 9.61 8.80 -15.42
C PRO A 67 10.05 10.19 -14.95
N VAL A 68 10.56 10.27 -13.71
CA VAL A 68 11.22 11.46 -13.17
C VAL A 68 12.57 11.10 -12.57
N ASP A 69 13.53 12.02 -12.66
CA ASP A 69 14.90 11.79 -12.20
C ASP A 69 14.98 11.55 -10.68
N THR A 70 14.19 12.31 -9.92
CA THR A 70 14.14 12.20 -8.46
C THR A 70 12.74 11.79 -8.01
N PRO A 71 12.58 10.64 -7.33
CA PRO A 71 11.31 10.25 -6.75
C PRO A 71 10.81 11.26 -5.71
N ASP A 72 9.50 11.47 -5.66
CA ASP A 72 8.88 12.27 -4.60
C ASP A 72 9.24 11.69 -3.22
N PRO A 73 9.83 12.49 -2.30
CA PRO A 73 10.37 11.99 -1.04
C PRO A 73 9.29 11.43 -0.11
N GLU A 74 8.09 12.03 -0.07
CA GLU A 74 6.98 11.56 0.76
C GLU A 74 6.50 10.18 0.29
N THR A 75 6.30 10.04 -1.02
CA THR A 75 5.85 8.82 -1.67
C THR A 75 6.90 7.71 -1.55
N ARG A 76 8.19 8.04 -1.71
CA ARG A 76 9.30 7.10 -1.50
C ARG A 76 9.34 6.59 -0.06
N ALA A 77 9.25 7.48 0.93
CA ALA A 77 9.27 7.08 2.34
C ALA A 77 8.09 6.14 2.67
N LYS A 78 6.90 6.43 2.15
CA LYS A 78 5.71 5.56 2.33
C LYS A 78 5.85 4.21 1.63
N ALA A 79 6.44 4.17 0.43
CA ALA A 79 6.73 2.93 -0.29
C ALA A 79 7.64 1.99 0.52
N ILE A 80 8.69 2.56 1.15
CA ILE A 80 9.59 1.81 2.04
C ILE A 80 8.82 1.35 3.29
N ALA A 81 8.12 2.26 3.95
CA ALA A 81 7.41 1.97 5.19
C ALA A 81 6.36 0.86 5.02
N ILE A 82 5.59 0.89 3.93
CA ILE A 82 4.55 -0.12 3.70
C ILE A 82 5.13 -1.49 3.40
N THR A 83 6.25 -1.53 2.65
CA THR A 83 6.98 -2.77 2.36
C THR A 83 7.53 -3.39 3.63
N GLN A 84 8.21 -2.59 4.46
CA GLN A 84 8.77 -3.05 5.74
C GLN A 84 7.67 -3.48 6.71
N THR A 85 6.54 -2.75 6.73
CA THR A 85 5.38 -3.08 7.56
C THR A 85 4.78 -4.42 7.14
N ALA A 86 4.56 -4.64 5.84
CA ALA A 86 4.06 -5.90 5.32
C ALA A 86 5.00 -7.07 5.66
N HIS A 87 6.31 -6.90 5.44
CA HIS A 87 7.32 -7.88 5.83
C HIS A 87 7.26 -8.20 7.33
N ARG A 88 7.29 -7.17 8.18
CA ARG A 88 7.22 -7.34 9.64
C ARG A 88 5.93 -8.05 10.06
N MET A 89 4.78 -7.62 9.55
CA MET A 89 3.48 -8.19 9.93
C MET A 89 3.35 -9.66 9.52
N PHE A 90 3.89 -10.02 8.36
CA PHE A 90 3.93 -11.41 7.90
C PHE A 90 4.78 -12.29 8.83
N TYR A 91 6.06 -11.93 9.02
CA TYR A 91 6.99 -12.77 9.79
C TYR A 91 6.74 -12.77 11.30
N SER A 92 6.06 -11.76 11.84
CA SER A 92 5.65 -11.73 13.25
C SER A 92 4.28 -12.36 13.51
N GLY A 93 3.58 -12.83 12.48
CA GLY A 93 2.23 -13.39 12.59
C GLY A 93 1.16 -12.36 12.99
N GLN A 94 1.41 -11.06 12.76
CA GLN A 94 0.49 -9.96 13.05
C GLN A 94 -0.56 -9.74 11.94
N TYR A 95 -0.44 -10.45 10.81
CA TYR A 95 -1.44 -10.42 9.74
C TYR A 95 -2.60 -11.42 9.94
N LEU A 96 -2.66 -12.09 11.09
CA LEU A 96 -3.73 -13.01 11.43
C LEU A 96 -4.93 -12.24 11.98
N TRP A 97 -6.10 -12.46 11.38
CA TRP A 97 -7.39 -11.89 11.83
C TRP A 97 -7.70 -12.24 13.31
N LYS A 98 -7.16 -13.35 13.84
CA LYS A 98 -7.32 -13.75 15.24
C LYS A 98 -6.04 -13.48 16.04
N ASN A 99 -6.12 -12.59 17.02
CA ASN A 99 -5.11 -12.51 18.08
C ASN A 99 -5.02 -13.88 18.77
N ARG A 100 -3.81 -14.34 19.07
CA ARG A 100 -3.54 -15.65 19.71
C ARG A 100 -4.31 -15.87 21.03
N HIS A 101 -4.76 -14.80 21.68
CA HIS A 101 -5.57 -14.81 22.90
C HIS A 101 -7.07 -15.08 22.69
N GLN A 102 -7.58 -15.08 21.46
CA GLN A 102 -8.98 -15.42 21.14
C GLN A 102 -9.16 -16.88 20.69
N ALA A 103 -8.09 -17.68 20.68
CA ALA A 103 -8.12 -19.08 20.23
C ALA A 103 -8.34 -20.10 21.36
N VAL A 104 -8.46 -19.66 22.62
CA VAL A 104 -8.77 -20.52 23.77
C VAL A 104 -10.13 -20.14 24.30
N GLY A 105 -11.17 -20.72 23.69
CA GLY A 105 -12.55 -20.43 23.99
C GLY A 105 -13.44 -21.34 23.15
N ASN A 106 -13.40 -22.63 23.48
CA ASN A 106 -14.48 -23.62 23.40
C ASN A 106 -13.96 -24.94 23.99
#